data_AF-A0A4R5C1A5-F1
#
_entry.id   AF-A0A4R5C1A5-F1
#
_cell.length_a   1.000
_cell.length_b   1.000
_cell.length_c   1.000
_cell.angle_alpha   90.00
_cell.angle_beta   90.00
_cell.angle_gamma   90.00
#
_symmetry.space_group_name_H-M   'P 1'
#
loop_
_entity.id
_entity.type
_entity.pdbx_description
1 polymer ?
#
loop_
_entity_poly.entity_id
_entity_poly.type
_entity_poly.pdbx_seq_one_letter_code
_entity_poly.pdbx_strand_id
1 'polypeptide(L)' 'APPAALHQALSFWTRLHGVLSLELAGHFTGMGFDPAQLFTAELDALLTP' A
#
# COMPACT_ATOMS: atom_id res chain seq x y z
N ALA A 1 7.36 21.11 5.12
CA ALA A 1 6.50 20.72 3.98
C ALA A 1 5.06 21.15 4.28
N PRO A 2 4.22 21.38 3.26
CA PRO A 2 2.79 21.65 3.47
C PRO A 2 2.12 20.50 4.24
N PRO A 3 1.14 20.76 5.12
CA PRO A 3 0.46 19.72 5.88
C PRO A 3 -0.13 18.60 5.01
N ALA A 4 -0.68 18.95 3.84
CA ALA A 4 -1.20 17.99 2.88
C ALA A 4 -0.11 17.02 2.35
N ALA A 5 1.09 17.52 2.10
CA ALA A 5 2.21 16.69 1.65
C ALA A 5 2.72 15.75 2.77
N LEU A 6 2.70 16.21 4.02
CA LEU A 6 3.04 15.36 5.17
C LEU A 6 1.99 14.27 5.40
N HIS A 7 0.71 14.63 5.27
CA HIS A 7 -0.38 13.65 5.34
C HIS A 7 -0.25 12.60 4.25
N GLN A 8 -0.01 13.01 3.00
CA GLN A 8 0.19 12.08 1.89
C GLN A 8 1.39 11.17 2.11
N ALA A 9 2.51 11.70 2.61
CA ALA A 9 3.69 10.90 2.93
C ALA A 9 3.42 9.83 4.01
N LEU A 10 2.66 10.17 5.07
CA LEU A 10 2.28 9.23 6.11
C LEU A 10 1.28 8.18 5.60
N SER A 11 0.29 8.59 4.81
CA SER A 11 -0.67 7.66 4.18
C SER A 11 0.05 6.70 3.24
N PHE A 12 0.97 7.21 2.41
CA PHE A 12 1.79 6.40 1.52
C PHE A 12 2.61 5.37 2.29
N TRP A 13 3.33 5.80 3.33
CA TRP A 13 4.18 4.93 4.12
C TRP A 13 3.37 3.81 4.80
N THR A 14 2.28 4.16 5.47
CA THR A 14 1.49 3.20 6.25
C THR A 14 0.73 2.20 5.38
N ARG A 15 0.14 2.63 4.26
CA ARG A 15 -0.56 1.72 3.33
C ARG A 15 0.39 0.72 2.67
N LEU A 16 1.45 1.19 2.03
CA LEU A 16 2.36 0.30 1.29
C LEU A 16 3.10 -0.66 2.21
N HIS A 17 3.59 -0.19 3.37
CA HIS A 17 4.18 -1.10 4.35
C HIS A 17 3.17 -2.08 4.93
N GLY A 18 1.89 -1.73 5.03
CA GLY A 18 0.83 -2.64 5.43
C GLY A 18 0.71 -3.83 4.48
N VAL A 19 0.60 -3.57 3.18
CA VAL A 19 0.53 -4.62 2.14
C VAL A 19 1.76 -5.51 2.17
N LEU A 20 2.96 -4.91 2.18
CA LEU A 20 4.22 -5.65 2.22
C LEU A 20 4.36 -6.49 3.48
N SER A 21 3.93 -5.97 4.64
CA SER A 21 3.98 -6.72 5.90
C SER A 21 3.05 -7.92 5.87
N LEU A 22 1.84 -7.77 5.32
CA LEU A 22 0.88 -8.86 5.16
C LEU A 22 1.42 -9.93 4.22
N GLU A 23 1.98 -9.53 3.08
CA GLU A 23 2.60 -10.42 2.11
C GLU A 23 3.77 -11.20 2.70
N LEU A 24 4.73 -10.51 3.32
CA LEU A 24 5.92 -11.12 3.91
C LEU A 24 5.58 -12.03 5.10
N ALA A 25 4.53 -11.71 5.85
CA ALA A 25 4.02 -12.58 6.91
C ALA A 25 3.16 -13.75 6.37
N GLY A 26 3.00 -13.87 5.05
CA GLY A 26 2.31 -14.99 4.39
C GLY A 26 0.78 -14.90 4.43
N HIS A 27 0.20 -13.76 4.81
CA HIS A 27 -1.26 -13.62 4.95
C HIS A 27 -2.00 -13.76 3.61
N PHE A 28 -1.35 -13.51 2.48
CA PHE A 28 -1.96 -13.67 1.15
C PHE A 28 -1.83 -15.11 0.60
N THR A 29 -1.14 -15.99 1.30
CA THR A 29 -0.95 -17.39 0.87
C THR A 29 -2.30 -18.09 0.76
N GLY A 30 -2.59 -18.67 -0.41
CA GLY A 30 -3.83 -19.42 -0.65
C GLY A 30 -5.06 -18.56 -0.94
N MET A 31 -4.94 -17.23 -1.01
CA MET A 31 -6.06 -16.36 -1.37
C MET A 31 -6.34 -16.29 -2.89
N GLY A 32 -5.43 -16.81 -3.73
CA GLY A 32 -5.67 -17.00 -5.17
C GLY A 32 -5.62 -15.72 -6.02
N PHE A 33 -5.16 -14.60 -5.47
CA PHE A 33 -4.87 -13.37 -6.21
C PHE A 33 -3.37 -13.08 -6.21
N ASP A 34 -2.94 -12.20 -7.11
CA ASP A 34 -1.57 -11.71 -7.21
C ASP A 34 -1.34 -10.50 -6.27
N PRO A 35 -0.55 -10.64 -5.19
CA PRO A 35 -0.28 -9.52 -4.27
C PRO A 35 0.35 -8.30 -4.94
N ALA A 36 1.08 -8.47 -6.04
CA ALA A 36 1.67 -7.35 -6.77
C ALA A 36 0.57 -6.43 -7.36
N GLN A 37 -0.56 -6.99 -7.79
CA GLN A 37 -1.68 -6.20 -8.30
C GLN A 37 -2.35 -5.38 -7.18
N LEU A 38 -2.43 -5.94 -5.96
CA LEU A 38 -2.92 -5.21 -4.80
C LEU A 38 -1.98 -4.04 -4.46
N PHE A 39 -0.67 -4.27 -4.50
CA PHE A 39 0.32 -3.21 -4.29
C PHE A 39 0.19 -2.08 -5.32
N THR A 40 0.07 -2.42 -6.61
CA THR A 40 -0.14 -1.42 -7.68
C THR A 40 -1.43 -0.65 -7.49
N ALA A 41 -2.55 -1.32 -7.14
CA ALA A 41 -3.82 -0.65 -6.89
C ALA A 41 -3.75 0.34 -5.72
N GLU A 42 -3.05 -0.02 -4.64
CA GLU A 42 -2.82 0.87 -3.49
C GLU A 42 -1.96 2.08 -3.87
N LEU A 43 -0.94 1.87 -4.69
CA LEU A 43 -0.11 2.95 -5.22
C LEU A 43 -0.92 3.92 -6.10
N ASP A 44 -1.71 3.40 -7.03
CA ASP A 44 -2.54 4.22 -7.91
C ASP A 44 -3.58 5.04 -7.12
N ALA A 45 -4.17 4.44 -6.08
CA ALA A 45 -5.10 5.14 -5.19
C ALA A 45 -4.44 6.28 -4.40
N LEU A 46 -3.13 6.18 -4.10
CA LEU A 46 -2.36 7.20 -3.39
C LEU A 46 -1.86 8.34 -4.31
N LEU A 47 -1.68 8.04 -5.60
CA LEU A 47 -1.24 8.98 -6.62
C LEU A 47 -2.40 9.73 -7.27
N THR A 48 -3.61 9.18 -7.21
CA THR A 48 -4.82 9.84 -7.70
C THR A 48 -5.21 10.97 -6.72
N PRO A 49 -5.30 12.23 -7.18
CA PRO A 49 -5.61 13.39 -6.34
C PRO A 49 -7.06 13.43 -5.82
#